data_AF-A0A2J7ZTL3-F1
#
_entry.id   AF-A0A2J7ZTL3-F1
#
_cell.length_a   1.000
_cell.length_b   1.000
_cell.length_c   1.000
_cell.angle_alpha   90.00
_cell.angle_beta   90.00
_cell.angle_gamma   90.00
#
_symmetry.space_group_name_H-M   'P 1'
#
loop_
_entity.id
_entity.type
_entity.pdbx_description
1 polymer ?
#
loop_
_entity_poly.entity_id
_entity_poly.type
_entity_poly.pdbx_seq_one_letter_code
_entity_poly.pdbx_strand_id
1 'polypeptide(L)'
;YVGASAEELIHTFCVVPRHHLIYDDLLARAPSAEDVAADNSSGGGGGGGGAAAAALRRLLPPEGVTVQHIRTGEPLLVDRLTVARFLALTMADFCEQLFGWQDSMFENTDGRLLYAGSNAGSLWPGPVKPGLWHSALSRMGALLRHACTGPDGAPLVPLPPVFEGCTQVLTEADQLAARDAYWEAVTQHTEPQQHDEALRLLRAATWHNPHVAEPHVLLAQIHAQRQQWDEAGRHASAALRLFCTWGTAWDKRMPWEAWVAMARVVGHSASQKTWPNAPFGMLNLGLVPGLEEPYEL
;
A
#
# COMPACT_ATOMS: atom_id res chain seq x y z
N TYR A 1 5.49 12.59 29.05
CA TYR A 1 5.43 11.40 29.91
C TYR A 1 4.20 10.60 29.53
N VAL A 2 4.41 9.55 28.74
CA VAL A 2 3.35 8.65 28.23
C VAL A 2 3.34 7.29 28.94
N GLY A 3 4.06 7.17 30.06
CA GLY A 3 4.21 5.95 30.86
C GLY A 3 5.47 5.16 30.51
N ALA A 4 6.04 4.46 31.49
CA ALA A 4 7.37 3.86 31.41
C ALA A 4 7.58 2.94 30.18
N SER A 5 6.63 2.04 29.90
CA SER A 5 6.74 1.12 28.76
C SER A 5 6.71 1.82 27.40
N ALA A 6 5.93 2.91 27.28
CA ALA A 6 5.90 3.70 26.05
C ALA A 6 7.17 4.53 25.89
N GLU A 7 7.67 5.14 26.97
CA GLU A 7 8.95 5.87 26.98
C GLU A 7 10.13 4.93 26.63
N GLU A 8 10.12 3.67 27.10
CA GLU A 8 11.12 2.66 26.75
C GLU A 8 11.08 2.29 25.26
N LEU A 9 9.89 2.10 24.68
CA LEU A 9 9.74 1.83 23.26
C LEU A 9 10.18 3.05 22.42
N ILE A 10 9.79 4.26 22.83
CA ILE A 10 10.20 5.52 22.18
C ILE A 10 11.72 5.66 22.23
N HIS A 11 12.33 5.44 23.39
CA HIS A 11 13.78 5.48 23.54
C HIS A 11 14.44 4.50 22.58
N THR A 12 14.02 3.23 22.59
CA THR A 12 14.54 2.18 21.69
C THR A 12 14.41 2.57 20.23
N PHE A 13 13.26 3.13 19.83
CA PHE A 13 12.99 3.63 18.48
C PHE A 13 13.88 4.80 18.06
N CYS A 14 14.31 5.63 19.02
CA CYS A 14 15.19 6.78 18.81
C CYS A 14 16.68 6.43 18.79
N VAL A 15 17.07 5.26 19.29
CA VAL A 15 18.49 4.86 19.38
C VAL A 15 18.89 3.74 18.43
N VAL A 16 17.94 2.96 17.92
CA VAL A 16 18.16 1.96 16.88
C VAL A 16 18.22 2.64 15.51
N PRO A 17 19.23 2.36 14.66
CA PRO A 17 19.32 2.86 13.29
C PRO A 17 18.31 2.14 12.38
N ARG A 18 17.02 2.44 12.57
CA ARG A 18 15.90 1.71 11.95
C ARG A 18 15.96 1.67 10.42
N HIS A 19 16.39 2.76 9.80
CA HIS A 19 16.58 2.81 8.35
C HIS A 19 17.61 1.75 7.91
N HIS A 20 18.83 1.78 8.47
CA HIS A 20 19.86 0.79 8.15
C HIS A 20 19.40 -0.65 8.44
N LEU A 21 18.78 -0.87 9.61
CA LEU A 21 18.26 -2.18 9.99
C LEU A 21 17.22 -2.72 8.99
N ILE A 22 16.23 -1.90 8.61
CA ILE A 22 15.15 -2.35 7.74
C ILE A 22 15.61 -2.45 6.28
N TYR A 23 16.36 -1.47 5.80
CA TYR A 23 16.75 -1.38 4.39
C TYR A 23 17.96 -2.25 4.08
N ASP A 24 19.05 -2.07 4.80
CA ASP A 24 20.33 -2.68 4.46
C ASP A 24 20.42 -4.09 5.05
N ASP A 25 20.04 -4.25 6.31
CA ASP A 25 20.21 -5.53 7.01
C ASP A 25 19.09 -6.55 6.70
N LEU A 26 17.89 -6.07 6.35
CA LEU A 26 16.73 -6.92 6.07
C LEU A 26 16.32 -6.91 4.59
N LEU A 27 15.82 -5.78 4.05
CA LEU A 27 15.25 -5.75 2.70
C LEU A 27 16.29 -6.00 1.59
N ALA A 28 17.50 -5.43 1.69
CA ALA A 28 18.54 -5.63 0.68
C ALA A 28 19.09 -7.06 0.68
N ARG A 29 19.01 -7.75 1.83
CA ARG A 29 19.50 -9.12 2.03
C ARG A 29 18.42 -10.19 1.88
N ALA A 30 17.15 -9.81 1.89
CA ALA A 30 16.03 -10.71 1.66
C ALA A 30 15.98 -11.18 0.19
N PRO A 31 15.41 -12.37 -0.08
CA PRO A 31 15.14 -12.82 -1.45
C PRO A 31 14.38 -11.75 -2.26
N SER A 32 14.53 -11.79 -3.58
CA SER A 32 13.84 -10.85 -4.46
C SER A 32 12.33 -10.99 -4.33
N ALA A 33 11.57 -9.95 -4.70
CA ALA A 33 10.11 -10.03 -4.70
C ALA A 33 9.62 -11.19 -5.59
N GLU A 34 10.28 -11.40 -6.73
CA GLU A 34 10.01 -12.50 -7.66
C GLU A 34 10.21 -13.87 -7.01
N ASP A 35 11.33 -14.08 -6.30
CA ASP A 35 11.61 -15.34 -5.61
C ASP A 35 10.54 -15.64 -4.55
N VAL A 36 10.15 -14.63 -3.76
CA VAL A 36 9.13 -14.82 -2.72
C VAL A 36 7.75 -15.06 -3.34
N ALA A 37 7.39 -14.34 -4.40
CA ALA A 37 6.12 -14.53 -5.11
C ALA A 37 6.02 -15.90 -5.79
N ALA A 38 7.11 -16.40 -6.38
CA ALA A 38 7.19 -17.73 -6.98
C ALA A 38 7.07 -18.85 -5.93
N ASP A 39 7.69 -18.68 -4.77
CA ASP A 39 7.56 -19.60 -3.65
C ASP A 39 6.12 -19.66 -3.09
N ASN A 40 5.44 -18.51 -3.03
CA ASN A 40 4.05 -18.44 -2.58
C ASN A 40 3.07 -19.13 -3.55
N SER A 41 3.37 -19.10 -4.85
CA SER A 41 2.53 -19.72 -5.88
C SER A 41 2.79 -21.21 -6.09
N SER A 42 3.97 -21.70 -5.68
CA SER A 42 4.36 -23.12 -5.79
C SER A 42 4.03 -23.98 -4.56
N GLY A 43 3.67 -23.38 -3.42
CA GLY A 43 3.53 -24.06 -2.13
C GLY A 43 2.13 -24.54 -1.76
N GLY A 44 1.79 -25.77 -2.13
CA GLY A 44 0.66 -26.51 -1.55
C GLY A 44 0.89 -26.94 -0.09
N GLY A 45 -0.13 -26.76 0.76
CA GLY A 45 -0.54 -27.64 1.87
C GLY A 45 0.40 -28.04 3.03
N GLY A 46 1.71 -27.81 2.99
CA GLY A 46 2.66 -28.30 4.01
C GLY A 46 3.35 -27.17 4.76
N GLY A 47 3.16 -27.10 6.08
CA GLY A 47 3.58 -26.01 6.99
C GLY A 47 5.09 -25.72 7.14
N GLY A 48 5.93 -26.06 6.16
CA GLY A 48 7.39 -25.84 6.18
C GLY A 48 7.87 -24.53 5.53
N GLY A 49 7.10 -23.93 4.61
CA GLY A 49 7.53 -22.77 3.80
C GLY A 49 8.60 -23.11 2.76
N GLY A 50 8.57 -22.47 1.60
CA GLY A 50 9.54 -22.65 0.51
C GLY A 50 10.97 -22.15 0.85
N ALA A 51 11.87 -22.23 -0.13
CA ALA A 51 13.27 -21.83 0.02
C ALA A 51 13.43 -20.35 0.43
N ALA A 52 12.59 -19.46 -0.12
CA ALA A 52 12.52 -18.04 0.22
C ALA A 52 12.05 -17.84 1.66
N ALA A 53 11.03 -18.57 2.13
CA ALA A 53 10.59 -18.50 3.53
C ALA A 53 11.70 -18.94 4.51
N ALA A 54 12.47 -19.97 4.15
CA ALA A 54 13.63 -20.40 4.92
C ALA A 54 14.77 -19.35 4.90
N ALA A 55 14.98 -18.68 3.78
CA ALA A 55 15.95 -17.59 3.67
C ALA A 55 15.55 -16.38 4.53
N LEU A 56 14.27 -15.97 4.51
CA LEU A 56 13.75 -14.89 5.36
C LEU A 56 13.96 -15.17 6.85
N ARG A 57 13.69 -16.40 7.30
CA ARG A 57 13.94 -16.83 8.70
C ARG A 57 15.40 -16.67 9.12
N ARG A 58 16.35 -16.92 8.23
CA ARG A 58 17.78 -16.83 8.52
C ARG A 58 18.28 -15.39 8.70
N LEU A 59 17.55 -14.40 8.19
CA LEU A 59 17.91 -12.99 8.37
C LEU A 59 17.72 -12.51 9.80
N LEU A 60 16.80 -13.13 10.54
CA LEU A 60 16.45 -12.73 11.90
C LEU A 60 16.55 -13.92 12.87
N PRO A 61 17.74 -14.18 13.44
CA PRO A 61 17.96 -15.35 14.27
C PRO A 61 17.21 -15.23 15.62
N PRO A 62 16.98 -16.35 16.33
CA PRO A 62 16.16 -16.38 17.55
C PRO A 62 16.55 -15.37 18.63
N GLU A 63 17.86 -15.13 18.78
CA GLU A 63 18.49 -14.21 19.72
C GLU A 63 18.34 -12.73 19.36
N GLY A 64 17.86 -12.40 18.16
CA GLY A 64 17.78 -11.03 17.66
C GLY A 64 19.03 -10.62 16.87
N VAL A 65 19.16 -9.32 16.61
CA VAL A 65 20.25 -8.76 15.81
C VAL A 65 20.96 -7.65 16.57
N THR A 66 22.28 -7.58 16.43
CA THR A 66 23.07 -6.51 17.01
C THR A 66 23.22 -5.38 16.00
N VAL A 67 22.80 -4.18 16.40
CA VAL A 67 22.96 -2.93 15.63
C VAL A 67 23.87 -1.96 16.38
N GLN A 68 24.28 -0.88 15.73
CA GLN A 68 25.04 0.19 16.39
C GLN A 68 24.11 1.28 16.91
N HIS A 69 24.21 1.62 18.20
CA HIS A 69 23.44 2.72 18.78
C HIS A 69 23.75 4.04 18.06
N ILE A 70 22.73 4.73 17.54
CA ILE A 70 22.89 5.90 16.64
C ILE A 70 23.84 6.97 17.21
N ARG A 71 23.80 7.21 18.52
CA ARG A 71 24.58 8.30 19.15
C ARG A 71 25.93 7.88 19.73
N THR A 72 26.05 6.64 20.19
CA THR A 72 27.22 6.18 20.96
C THR A 72 28.10 5.23 20.16
N GLY A 73 27.55 4.61 19.11
CA GLY A 73 28.23 3.57 18.34
C GLY A 73 28.46 2.30 19.15
N GLU A 74 27.82 2.15 20.32
CA GLU A 74 27.92 0.93 21.11
C GLU A 74 27.00 -0.16 20.54
N PRO A 75 27.40 -1.45 20.62
CA PRO A 75 26.54 -2.55 20.22
C PRO A 75 25.24 -2.59 21.03
N LEU A 76 24.12 -2.64 20.32
CA LEU A 76 22.77 -2.73 20.88
C LEU A 76 22.10 -3.99 20.34
N LEU A 77 21.73 -4.91 21.25
CA LEU A 77 20.94 -6.09 20.88
C LEU A 77 19.48 -5.69 20.69
N VAL A 78 18.92 -6.01 19.53
CA VAL A 78 17.52 -5.77 19.18
C VAL A 78 16.84 -7.12 19.01
N ASP A 79 15.91 -7.42 19.91
CA ASP A 79 15.16 -8.68 19.85
C ASP A 79 14.18 -8.73 18.67
N ARG A 80 13.71 -9.94 18.35
CA ARG A 80 12.80 -10.15 17.21
C ARG A 80 11.45 -9.45 17.36
N LEU A 81 10.95 -9.29 18.58
CA LEU A 81 9.70 -8.58 18.84
C LEU A 81 9.84 -7.10 18.52
N THR A 82 10.98 -6.50 18.84
CA THR A 82 11.32 -5.11 18.55
C THR A 82 11.49 -4.91 17.05
N VAL A 83 12.17 -5.82 16.36
CA VAL A 83 12.23 -5.81 14.88
C VAL A 83 10.84 -5.91 14.26
N ALA A 84 9.99 -6.82 14.76
CA ALA A 84 8.62 -6.98 14.28
C ALA A 84 7.79 -5.69 14.45
N ARG A 85 7.91 -5.03 15.61
CA ARG A 85 7.25 -3.73 15.87
C ARG A 85 7.77 -2.66 14.91
N PHE A 86 9.07 -2.60 14.66
CA PHE A 86 9.65 -1.63 13.73
C PHE A 86 9.21 -1.87 12.30
N LEU A 87 9.19 -3.11 11.82
CA LEU A 87 8.66 -3.45 10.50
C LEU A 87 7.19 -3.02 10.37
N ALA A 88 6.33 -3.37 11.33
CA ALA A 88 4.92 -2.99 11.29
C ALA A 88 4.70 -1.46 11.31
N LEU A 89 5.43 -0.75 12.18
CA LEU A 89 5.39 0.71 12.24
C LEU A 89 5.89 1.34 10.94
N THR A 90 6.96 0.81 10.36
CA THR A 90 7.52 1.30 9.10
C THR A 90 6.57 1.06 7.92
N MET A 91 5.89 -0.09 7.87
CA MET A 91 4.84 -0.33 6.87
C MET A 91 3.73 0.72 6.96
N ALA A 92 3.24 1.00 8.18
CA ALA A 92 2.21 2.01 8.40
C ALA A 92 2.69 3.44 8.06
N ASP A 93 3.94 3.76 8.42
CA ASP A 93 4.53 5.06 8.13
C ASP A 93 4.68 5.30 6.63
N PHE A 94 5.15 4.30 5.90
CA PHE A 94 5.44 4.44 4.47
C PHE A 94 4.20 4.48 3.60
N CYS A 95 3.18 3.67 3.89
CA CYS A 95 1.95 3.73 3.12
C CYS A 95 1.30 5.13 3.22
N GLU A 96 1.45 5.80 4.37
CA GLU A 96 0.93 7.14 4.61
C GLU A 96 1.84 8.27 4.10
N GLN A 97 3.16 8.14 4.22
CA GLN A 97 4.08 9.25 3.94
C GLN A 97 4.63 9.28 2.50
N LEU A 98 4.61 8.16 1.77
CA LEU A 98 5.30 8.07 0.48
C LEU A 98 4.41 8.46 -0.71
N PHE A 99 4.97 9.34 -1.54
CA PHE A 99 4.46 9.87 -2.80
C PHE A 99 5.55 9.72 -3.89
N GLY A 100 5.20 10.01 -5.14
CA GLY A 100 6.13 9.91 -6.27
C GLY A 100 7.26 10.94 -6.29
N TRP A 101 7.18 12.03 -5.53
CA TRP A 101 8.30 12.99 -5.45
C TRP A 101 9.46 12.40 -4.64
N GLN A 102 9.20 11.58 -3.61
CA GLN A 102 10.26 10.85 -2.91
C GLN A 102 10.91 9.80 -3.82
N ASP A 103 10.15 9.18 -4.74
CA ASP A 103 10.76 8.30 -5.73
C ASP A 103 11.80 9.04 -6.59
N SER A 104 11.54 10.31 -6.91
CA SER A 104 12.49 11.16 -7.66
C SER A 104 13.69 11.59 -6.80
N MET A 105 13.44 11.90 -5.53
CA MET A 105 14.49 12.31 -4.58
C MET A 105 15.49 11.19 -4.30
N PHE A 106 14.97 9.97 -4.14
CA PHE A 106 15.76 8.79 -3.84
C PHE A 106 16.08 7.91 -5.05
N GLU A 107 15.81 8.41 -6.26
CA GLU A 107 16.10 7.72 -7.53
C GLU A 107 15.50 6.30 -7.58
N ASN A 108 14.33 6.11 -6.94
CA ASN A 108 13.60 4.85 -6.81
C ASN A 108 12.87 4.46 -8.12
N THR A 109 13.54 4.57 -9.26
CA THR A 109 12.91 4.30 -10.57
C THR A 109 12.63 2.82 -10.79
N ASP A 110 13.35 1.95 -10.09
CA ASP A 110 13.16 0.50 -10.09
C ASP A 110 12.11 0.01 -9.07
N GLY A 111 11.62 0.89 -8.20
CA GLY A 111 10.63 0.57 -7.18
C GLY A 111 11.10 -0.31 -6.04
N ARG A 112 12.41 -0.54 -5.88
CA ARG A 112 12.95 -1.36 -4.77
C ARG A 112 12.90 -0.64 -3.42
N LEU A 113 12.74 0.67 -3.44
CA LEU A 113 12.71 1.58 -2.29
C LEU A 113 13.94 1.39 -1.38
N LEU A 114 15.14 1.59 -1.92
CA LEU A 114 16.40 1.43 -1.17
C LEU A 114 16.98 2.73 -0.59
N TYR A 115 16.33 3.88 -0.81
CA TYR A 115 16.82 5.20 -0.39
C TYR A 115 18.28 5.53 -0.79
N ALA A 116 18.73 5.00 -1.93
CA ALA A 116 20.11 5.16 -2.39
C ALA A 116 20.37 6.47 -3.17
N GLY A 117 19.32 7.15 -3.65
CA GLY A 117 19.46 8.35 -4.47
C GLY A 117 19.93 9.59 -3.70
N SER A 118 20.46 10.56 -4.45
CA SER A 118 21.13 11.76 -3.92
C SER A 118 20.48 13.07 -4.39
N ASN A 119 19.32 12.97 -5.05
CA ASN A 119 18.66 14.09 -5.72
C ASN A 119 17.85 14.98 -4.76
N ALA A 120 18.55 15.69 -3.88
CA ALA A 120 17.98 16.66 -2.95
C ALA A 120 17.29 17.86 -3.64
N GLY A 121 17.44 18.02 -4.97
CA GLY A 121 16.79 19.06 -5.77
C GLY A 121 15.36 18.72 -6.22
N SER A 122 14.84 17.53 -5.90
CA SER A 122 13.46 17.15 -6.23
C SER A 122 12.45 18.07 -5.56
N LEU A 123 11.50 18.62 -6.33
CA LEU A 123 10.50 19.55 -5.82
C LEU A 123 9.35 18.84 -5.11
N TRP A 124 9.02 19.31 -3.90
CA TRP A 124 7.77 18.99 -3.21
C TRP A 124 6.62 19.89 -3.70
N PRO A 125 5.38 19.39 -3.86
CA PRO A 125 4.95 17.99 -3.74
C PRO A 125 5.12 17.18 -5.05
N GLY A 126 5.73 17.79 -6.08
CA GLY A 126 5.81 17.21 -7.42
C GLY A 126 4.43 17.03 -8.08
N PRO A 127 4.28 16.11 -9.04
CA PRO A 127 3.00 15.79 -9.66
C PRO A 127 2.01 15.03 -8.75
N VAL A 128 2.44 14.64 -7.54
CA VAL A 128 1.65 13.79 -6.64
C VAL A 128 1.27 12.44 -7.28
N LYS A 129 2.13 11.92 -8.16
CA LYS A 129 2.01 10.55 -8.69
C LYS A 129 2.08 9.55 -7.53
N PRO A 130 1.30 8.45 -7.52
CA PRO A 130 1.42 7.44 -6.48
C PRO A 130 2.84 6.89 -6.36
N GLY A 131 3.34 6.74 -5.14
CA GLY A 131 4.71 6.28 -4.87
C GLY A 131 4.91 4.77 -5.10
N LEU A 132 6.16 4.37 -5.34
CA LEU A 132 6.59 2.98 -5.52
C LEU A 132 7.04 2.35 -4.20
N TRP A 133 6.08 1.93 -3.38
CA TRP A 133 6.35 1.37 -2.06
C TRP A 133 5.69 0.01 -1.81
N HIS A 134 4.74 -0.41 -2.65
CA HIS A 134 3.99 -1.66 -2.44
C HIS A 134 4.89 -2.92 -2.49
N SER A 135 5.88 -3.00 -3.40
CA SER A 135 6.79 -4.15 -3.44
C SER A 135 7.54 -4.28 -2.10
N ALA A 136 8.21 -3.20 -1.67
CA ALA A 136 8.97 -3.16 -0.43
C ALA A 136 8.09 -3.51 0.79
N LEU A 137 6.89 -2.93 0.91
CA LEU A 137 5.98 -3.21 2.02
C LEU A 137 5.47 -4.66 2.01
N SER A 138 5.22 -5.24 0.84
CA SER A 138 4.80 -6.64 0.76
C SER A 138 5.92 -7.59 1.21
N ARG A 139 7.19 -7.28 0.90
CA ARG A 139 8.37 -8.00 1.40
C ARG A 139 8.56 -7.81 2.91
N MET A 140 8.28 -6.63 3.45
CA MET A 140 8.23 -6.42 4.91
C MET A 140 7.13 -7.27 5.56
N GLY A 141 5.97 -7.40 4.93
CA GLY A 141 4.91 -8.32 5.34
C GLY A 141 5.39 -9.78 5.38
N ALA A 142 6.11 -10.22 4.35
CA ALA A 142 6.71 -11.56 4.33
C ALA A 142 7.75 -11.76 5.46
N LEU A 143 8.57 -10.75 5.78
CA LEU A 143 9.48 -10.78 6.93
C LEU A 143 8.73 -10.89 8.26
N LEU A 144 7.65 -10.12 8.45
CA LEU A 144 6.79 -10.25 9.64
C LEU A 144 6.22 -11.66 9.78
N ARG A 145 5.75 -12.23 8.68
CA ARG A 145 5.12 -13.55 8.65
C ARG A 145 6.11 -14.69 8.90
N HIS A 146 7.31 -14.61 8.33
CA HIS A 146 8.24 -15.73 8.29
C HIS A 146 9.39 -15.62 9.28
N ALA A 147 9.93 -14.42 9.50
CA ALA A 147 11.13 -14.21 10.32
C ALA A 147 10.79 -13.78 11.76
N CYS A 148 9.67 -13.06 11.92
CA CYS A 148 9.24 -12.52 13.22
C CYS A 148 8.23 -13.44 13.93
N THR A 149 8.62 -14.70 14.19
CA THR A 149 7.73 -15.70 14.81
C THR A 149 8.24 -16.22 16.16
N GLY A 150 7.32 -16.58 17.07
CA GLY A 150 7.62 -17.26 18.32
C GLY A 150 8.13 -18.70 18.13
N PRO A 151 8.46 -19.41 19.22
CA PRO A 151 8.92 -20.80 19.18
C PRO A 151 7.90 -21.78 18.57
N ASP A 152 6.62 -21.45 18.66
CA ASP A 152 5.48 -22.17 18.09
C ASP A 152 5.22 -21.82 16.61
N GLY A 153 6.00 -20.90 16.04
CA GLY A 153 5.82 -20.41 14.68
C GLY A 153 4.73 -19.34 14.52
N ALA A 154 4.09 -18.89 15.61
CA ALA A 154 3.10 -17.82 15.55
C ALA A 154 3.77 -16.43 15.36
N PRO A 155 3.16 -15.49 14.62
CA PRO A 155 3.68 -14.13 14.50
C PRO A 155 3.83 -13.44 15.87
N LEU A 156 4.95 -12.73 16.06
CA LEU A 156 5.23 -11.98 17.30
C LEU A 156 4.39 -10.71 17.46
N VAL A 157 3.81 -10.22 16.36
CA VAL A 157 2.87 -9.09 16.33
C VAL A 157 1.68 -9.46 15.44
N PRO A 158 0.49 -8.86 15.64
CA PRO A 158 -0.61 -9.01 14.70
C PRO A 158 -0.17 -8.63 13.28
N LEU A 159 -0.38 -9.52 12.32
CA LEU A 159 -0.02 -9.24 10.93
C LEU A 159 -0.95 -8.17 10.36
N PRO A 160 -0.41 -7.16 9.64
CA PRO A 160 -1.22 -6.23 8.88
C PRO A 160 -2.17 -6.97 7.92
N PRO A 161 -3.41 -6.50 7.73
CA PRO A 161 -4.39 -7.16 6.86
C PRO A 161 -4.09 -6.97 5.37
N VAL A 162 -3.13 -6.12 5.02
CA VAL A 162 -2.69 -5.83 3.65
C VAL A 162 -1.98 -7.03 3.01
N PHE A 163 -1.94 -7.07 1.68
CA PHE A 163 -1.34 -8.17 0.91
C PHE A 163 -1.89 -9.56 1.31
N GLU A 164 -3.22 -9.65 1.49
CA GLU A 164 -3.92 -10.85 1.95
C GLU A 164 -3.32 -11.41 3.24
N GLY A 165 -3.21 -10.56 4.27
CA GLY A 165 -2.61 -10.94 5.56
C GLY A 165 -1.12 -11.25 5.46
N CYS A 166 -0.39 -10.44 4.70
CA CYS A 166 1.05 -10.59 4.46
C CYS A 166 1.44 -11.93 3.81
N THR A 167 0.54 -12.52 3.02
CA THR A 167 0.80 -13.78 2.29
C THR A 167 1.21 -13.55 0.84
N GLN A 168 0.88 -12.40 0.26
CA GLN A 168 1.26 -12.04 -1.10
C GLN A 168 2.44 -11.09 -1.11
N VAL A 169 3.30 -11.24 -2.12
CA VAL A 169 4.40 -10.32 -2.41
C VAL A 169 4.22 -9.79 -3.82
N LEU A 170 4.25 -8.47 -3.95
CA LEU A 170 4.13 -7.77 -5.22
C LEU A 170 5.52 -7.55 -5.80
N THR A 171 5.72 -7.87 -7.07
CA THR A 171 7.00 -7.63 -7.73
C THR A 171 7.20 -6.15 -8.04
N GLU A 172 8.46 -5.73 -8.19
CA GLU A 172 8.77 -4.38 -8.64
C GLU A 172 8.22 -4.10 -10.04
N ALA A 173 8.28 -5.08 -10.94
CA ALA A 173 7.76 -4.96 -12.30
C ALA A 173 6.24 -4.74 -12.31
N ASP A 174 5.50 -5.53 -11.53
CA ASP A 174 4.05 -5.39 -11.43
C ASP A 174 3.63 -4.08 -10.77
N GLN A 175 4.31 -3.65 -9.71
CA GLN A 175 4.00 -2.36 -9.08
C GLN A 175 4.20 -1.20 -10.06
N LEU A 176 5.27 -1.24 -10.87
CA LEU A 176 5.59 -0.22 -11.88
C LEU A 176 4.52 -0.20 -12.97
N ALA A 177 4.21 -1.38 -13.54
CA ALA A 177 3.19 -1.52 -14.56
C ALA A 177 1.82 -1.02 -14.08
N ALA A 178 1.45 -1.34 -12.84
CA ALA A 178 0.20 -0.88 -12.26
C ALA A 178 0.16 0.64 -12.07
N ARG A 179 1.22 1.22 -11.50
CA ARG A 179 1.35 2.67 -11.30
C ARG A 179 1.29 3.43 -12.61
N ASP A 180 2.01 2.97 -13.62
CA ASP A 180 2.13 3.69 -14.87
C ASP A 180 0.84 3.62 -15.69
N ALA A 181 0.19 2.44 -15.73
CA ALA A 181 -1.13 2.31 -16.35
C ALA A 181 -2.19 3.19 -15.65
N TYR A 182 -2.22 3.16 -14.31
CA TYR A 182 -3.13 4.03 -13.55
C TYR A 182 -2.86 5.52 -13.84
N TRP A 183 -1.59 5.92 -13.80
CA TRP A 183 -1.20 7.31 -14.00
C TRP A 183 -1.55 7.83 -15.39
N GLU A 184 -1.35 7.03 -16.42
CA GLU A 184 -1.77 7.35 -17.78
C GLU A 184 -3.29 7.54 -17.87
N ALA A 185 -4.07 6.62 -17.29
CA ALA A 185 -5.53 6.71 -17.30
C ALA A 185 -6.03 8.03 -16.69
N VAL A 186 -5.51 8.42 -15.52
CA VAL A 186 -5.98 9.58 -14.77
C VAL A 186 -5.39 10.91 -15.20
N THR A 187 -4.40 10.91 -16.11
CA THR A 187 -3.78 12.15 -16.61
C THR A 187 -4.05 12.40 -18.10
N GLN A 188 -4.40 11.36 -18.88
CA GLN A 188 -4.54 11.46 -20.34
C GLN A 188 -5.90 11.00 -20.87
N HIS A 189 -6.69 10.24 -20.09
CA HIS A 189 -7.91 9.59 -20.57
C HIS A 189 -9.14 9.88 -19.69
N THR A 190 -9.38 11.16 -19.38
CA THR A 190 -10.45 11.58 -18.46
C THR A 190 -11.79 11.90 -19.14
N GLU A 191 -11.81 12.01 -20.47
CA GLU A 191 -13.02 12.39 -21.21
C GLU A 191 -13.84 11.17 -21.66
N PRO A 192 -15.17 11.29 -21.82
CA PRO A 192 -16.05 10.17 -22.18
C PRO A 192 -15.64 9.38 -23.42
N GLN A 193 -15.08 10.05 -24.43
CA GLN A 193 -14.66 9.45 -25.69
C GLN A 193 -13.39 8.60 -25.52
N GLN A 194 -12.68 8.75 -24.39
CA GLN A 194 -11.45 8.05 -24.06
C GLN A 194 -11.69 6.91 -23.04
N HIS A 195 -12.93 6.74 -22.56
CA HIS A 195 -13.24 5.77 -21.51
C HIS A 195 -12.90 4.32 -21.85
N ASP A 196 -12.91 3.91 -23.13
CA ASP A 196 -12.49 2.55 -23.48
C ASP A 196 -11.01 2.32 -23.18
N GLU A 197 -10.17 3.31 -23.44
CA GLU A 197 -8.74 3.25 -23.13
C GLU A 197 -8.50 3.38 -21.62
N ALA A 198 -9.20 4.29 -20.95
CA ALA A 198 -9.16 4.38 -19.49
C ALA A 198 -9.54 3.03 -18.84
N LEU A 199 -10.62 2.37 -19.29
CA LEU A 199 -11.02 1.06 -18.81
C LEU A 199 -9.92 -0.01 -19.04
N ARG A 200 -9.24 0.02 -20.19
CA ARG A 200 -8.13 -0.91 -20.49
C ARG A 200 -6.99 -0.72 -19.50
N LEU A 201 -6.54 0.52 -19.32
CA LEU A 201 -5.44 0.89 -18.42
C LEU A 201 -5.77 0.62 -16.96
N LEU A 202 -6.97 0.98 -16.50
CA LEU A 202 -7.39 0.73 -15.12
C LEU A 202 -7.51 -0.77 -14.81
N ARG A 203 -8.00 -1.58 -15.76
CA ARG A 203 -7.98 -3.05 -15.62
C ARG A 203 -6.56 -3.59 -15.53
N ALA A 204 -5.64 -3.11 -16.38
CA ALA A 204 -4.23 -3.47 -16.31
C ALA A 204 -3.64 -3.09 -14.93
N ALA A 205 -3.98 -1.93 -14.39
CA ALA A 205 -3.56 -1.52 -13.05
C ALA A 205 -4.03 -2.50 -11.96
N THR A 206 -5.31 -2.87 -11.96
CA THR A 206 -5.85 -3.85 -10.99
C THR A 206 -5.32 -5.27 -11.17
N TRP A 207 -4.92 -5.62 -12.40
CA TRP A 207 -4.35 -6.93 -12.71
C TRP A 207 -2.94 -7.05 -12.16
N HIS A 208 -2.09 -6.06 -12.46
CA HIS A 208 -0.71 -6.05 -11.98
C HIS A 208 -0.64 -5.81 -10.47
N ASN A 209 -1.46 -4.92 -9.92
CA ASN A 209 -1.53 -4.68 -8.49
C ASN A 209 -2.97 -4.83 -7.98
N PRO A 210 -3.34 -6.00 -7.42
CA PRO A 210 -4.69 -6.23 -6.89
C PRO A 210 -4.93 -5.55 -5.53
N HIS A 211 -3.95 -4.83 -5.00
CA HIS A 211 -4.00 -4.19 -3.69
C HIS A 211 -4.24 -2.68 -3.72
N VAL A 212 -4.47 -2.08 -4.90
CA VAL A 212 -4.79 -0.64 -5.05
C VAL A 212 -6.28 -0.41 -5.25
N ALA A 213 -6.85 0.54 -4.50
CA ALA A 213 -8.30 0.74 -4.44
C ALA A 213 -8.82 1.72 -5.50
N GLU A 214 -8.03 2.74 -5.83
CA GLU A 214 -8.41 3.87 -6.67
C GLU A 214 -8.76 3.47 -8.11
N PRO A 215 -8.04 2.54 -8.77
CA PRO A 215 -8.47 2.05 -10.07
C PRO A 215 -9.88 1.43 -10.04
N HIS A 216 -10.24 0.75 -8.94
CA HIS A 216 -11.58 0.19 -8.79
C HIS A 216 -12.65 1.28 -8.65
N VAL A 217 -12.37 2.42 -8.00
CA VAL A 217 -13.33 3.54 -7.94
C VAL A 217 -13.63 4.07 -9.34
N LEU A 218 -12.59 4.27 -10.15
CA LEU A 218 -12.74 4.81 -11.50
C LEU A 218 -13.39 3.81 -12.46
N LEU A 219 -13.04 2.53 -12.36
CA LEU A 219 -13.75 1.46 -13.09
C LEU A 219 -15.24 1.48 -12.73
N ALA A 220 -15.57 1.56 -11.44
CA ALA A 220 -16.95 1.60 -10.99
C ALA A 220 -17.71 2.80 -11.56
N GLN A 221 -17.10 3.99 -11.55
CA GLN A 221 -17.69 5.20 -12.09
C GLN A 221 -17.98 5.09 -13.59
N ILE A 222 -17.01 4.62 -14.40
CA ILE A 222 -17.20 4.46 -15.84
C ILE A 222 -18.29 3.41 -16.13
N HIS A 223 -18.32 2.31 -15.39
CA HIS A 223 -19.37 1.30 -15.51
C HIS A 223 -20.75 1.86 -15.16
N ALA A 224 -20.87 2.68 -14.11
CA ALA A 224 -22.13 3.33 -13.74
C ALA A 224 -22.61 4.31 -14.83
N GLN A 225 -21.72 5.11 -15.42
CA GLN A 225 -22.02 5.98 -16.56
C GLN A 225 -22.53 5.20 -17.78
N ARG A 226 -22.03 3.97 -17.97
CA ARG A 226 -22.47 3.03 -19.02
C ARG A 226 -23.68 2.19 -18.63
N GLN A 227 -24.28 2.44 -17.46
CA GLN A 227 -25.41 1.66 -16.91
C GLN A 227 -25.09 0.16 -16.72
N GLN A 228 -23.82 -0.18 -16.57
CA GLN A 228 -23.32 -1.53 -16.28
C GLN A 228 -23.31 -1.73 -14.76
N TRP A 229 -24.50 -1.79 -14.18
CA TRP A 229 -24.70 -1.68 -12.72
C TRP A 229 -24.01 -2.78 -11.91
N ASP A 230 -24.01 -4.02 -12.41
CA ASP A 230 -23.37 -5.14 -11.71
C ASP A 230 -21.85 -4.93 -11.62
N GLU A 231 -21.21 -4.53 -12.74
CA GLU A 231 -19.79 -4.20 -12.78
C GLU A 231 -19.46 -3.03 -11.85
N ALA A 232 -20.27 -1.98 -11.90
CA ALA A 232 -20.11 -0.80 -11.04
C ALA A 232 -20.15 -1.19 -9.55
N GLY A 233 -21.13 -1.99 -9.15
CA GLY A 233 -21.27 -2.47 -7.78
C GLY A 233 -20.11 -3.37 -7.32
N ARG A 234 -19.64 -4.27 -8.20
CA ARG A 234 -18.47 -5.14 -7.91
C ARG A 234 -17.21 -4.32 -7.67
N HIS A 235 -16.91 -3.37 -8.55
CA HIS A 235 -15.72 -2.53 -8.41
C HIS A 235 -15.83 -1.57 -7.21
N ALA A 236 -16.99 -0.96 -6.96
CA ALA A 236 -17.20 -0.13 -5.77
C ALA A 236 -16.97 -0.92 -4.46
N SER A 237 -17.47 -2.15 -4.38
CA SER A 237 -17.27 -3.02 -3.21
C SER A 237 -15.80 -3.42 -3.03
N ALA A 238 -15.10 -3.72 -4.13
CA ALA A 238 -13.67 -4.04 -4.10
C ALA A 238 -12.83 -2.85 -3.60
N ALA A 239 -13.13 -1.62 -4.08
CA ALA A 239 -12.48 -0.41 -3.63
C ALA A 239 -12.68 -0.19 -2.13
N LEU A 240 -13.92 -0.30 -1.63
CA LEU A 240 -14.22 -0.12 -0.20
C LEU A 240 -13.50 -1.13 0.69
N ARG A 241 -13.45 -2.40 0.28
CA ARG A 241 -12.67 -3.42 0.99
C ARG A 241 -11.21 -3.00 1.09
N LEU A 242 -10.58 -2.62 -0.03
CA LEU A 242 -9.18 -2.25 -0.08
C LEU A 242 -8.88 -0.99 0.76
N PHE A 243 -9.74 0.04 0.69
CA PHE A 243 -9.60 1.23 1.54
C PHE A 243 -9.69 0.91 3.02
N CYS A 244 -10.59 0.01 3.44
CA CYS A 244 -10.68 -0.43 4.83
C CYS A 244 -9.49 -1.30 5.24
N THR A 245 -8.94 -2.11 4.33
CA THR A 245 -7.75 -2.92 4.58
C THR A 245 -6.50 -2.04 4.79
N TRP A 246 -6.33 -1.00 3.97
CA TRP A 246 -5.16 -0.12 4.06
C TRP A 246 -5.28 0.97 5.12
N GLY A 247 -6.48 1.54 5.30
CA GLY A 247 -6.68 2.72 6.14
C GLY A 247 -6.03 4.00 5.58
N THR A 248 -5.57 3.99 4.33
CA THR A 248 -4.97 5.14 3.62
C THR A 248 -5.18 5.01 2.10
N ALA A 249 -4.84 6.06 1.35
CA ALA A 249 -4.90 6.11 -0.11
C ALA A 249 -3.49 5.94 -0.72
N TRP A 250 -3.43 5.18 -1.82
CA TRP A 250 -2.25 5.11 -2.68
C TRP A 250 -2.15 6.34 -3.57
N ASP A 251 -3.26 6.79 -4.15
CA ASP A 251 -3.36 8.09 -4.82
C ASP A 251 -3.81 9.17 -3.85
N LYS A 252 -2.83 9.94 -3.39
CA LYS A 252 -3.00 10.97 -2.37
C LYS A 252 -3.36 12.34 -2.94
N ARG A 253 -3.73 12.44 -4.23
CA ARG A 253 -4.31 13.67 -4.80
C ARG A 253 -5.67 14.00 -4.19
N MET A 254 -6.37 12.97 -3.70
CA MET A 254 -7.58 13.09 -2.89
C MET A 254 -7.36 12.44 -1.53
N PRO A 255 -7.93 12.98 -0.45
CA PRO A 255 -7.87 12.34 0.87
C PRO A 255 -8.65 11.02 0.85
N TRP A 256 -8.28 10.10 1.74
CA TRP A 256 -8.89 8.77 1.85
C TRP A 256 -10.42 8.82 2.00
N GLU A 257 -10.93 9.76 2.80
CA GLU A 257 -12.36 9.93 3.03
C GLU A 257 -13.11 10.29 1.74
N ALA A 258 -12.51 11.09 0.86
CA ALA A 258 -13.11 11.46 -0.41
C ALA A 258 -13.18 10.27 -1.37
N TRP A 259 -12.14 9.44 -1.41
CA TRP A 259 -12.15 8.21 -2.18
C TRP A 259 -13.21 7.21 -1.67
N VAL A 260 -13.29 7.02 -0.35
CA VAL A 260 -14.31 6.18 0.29
C VAL A 260 -15.71 6.71 -0.01
N ALA A 261 -15.91 8.02 0.07
CA ALA A 261 -17.19 8.65 -0.25
C ALA A 261 -17.58 8.39 -1.71
N MET A 262 -16.68 8.62 -2.67
CA MET A 262 -16.95 8.34 -4.08
C MET A 262 -17.28 6.87 -4.32
N ALA A 263 -16.52 5.93 -3.73
CA ALA A 263 -16.79 4.50 -3.85
C ALA A 263 -18.18 4.12 -3.30
N ARG A 264 -18.58 4.70 -2.16
CA ARG A 264 -19.93 4.51 -1.58
C ARG A 264 -21.03 5.07 -2.46
N VAL A 265 -20.84 6.28 -2.99
CA VAL A 265 -21.81 6.93 -3.87
C VAL A 265 -22.03 6.10 -5.12
N VAL A 266 -20.95 5.69 -5.80
CA VAL A 266 -21.04 4.85 -7.01
C VAL A 266 -21.70 3.50 -6.69
N GLY A 267 -21.34 2.87 -5.56
CA GLY A 267 -21.97 1.62 -5.11
C GLY A 267 -23.47 1.77 -4.82
N HIS A 268 -23.86 2.88 -4.18
CA HIS A 268 -25.27 3.20 -3.93
C HIS A 268 -26.03 3.43 -5.24
N SER A 269 -25.49 4.27 -6.13
CA SER A 269 -26.02 4.51 -7.47
C SER A 269 -26.19 3.22 -8.27
N ALA A 270 -25.22 2.31 -8.23
CA ALA A 270 -25.32 1.01 -8.86
C ALA A 270 -26.48 0.16 -8.30
N SER A 271 -26.67 0.17 -6.98
CA SER A 271 -27.80 -0.54 -6.34
C SER A 271 -29.17 0.02 -6.74
N GLN A 272 -29.25 1.34 -6.95
CA GLN A 272 -30.48 2.03 -7.37
C GLN A 272 -30.65 2.02 -8.90
N LYS A 273 -29.62 1.60 -9.65
CA LYS A 273 -29.56 1.67 -11.11
C LYS A 273 -29.78 3.09 -11.64
N THR A 274 -29.18 4.07 -10.95
CA THR A 274 -29.28 5.48 -11.29
C THR A 274 -27.90 6.09 -11.48
N TRP A 275 -27.78 7.01 -12.44
CA TRP A 275 -26.60 7.83 -12.62
C TRP A 275 -27.00 9.20 -13.18
N PRO A 276 -26.40 10.32 -12.75
CA PRO A 276 -26.69 11.64 -13.29
C PRO A 276 -26.40 11.75 -14.79
N ASN A 277 -27.24 12.47 -15.51
CA ASN A 277 -27.06 12.78 -16.93
C ASN A 277 -26.66 14.24 -17.20
N ALA A 278 -26.47 15.05 -16.15
CA ALA A 278 -26.11 16.46 -16.23
C ALA A 278 -25.02 16.82 -15.20
N PRO A 279 -24.16 17.83 -15.48
CA PRO A 279 -23.05 18.21 -14.59
C PRO A 279 -23.48 18.59 -13.17
N PHE A 280 -24.57 19.33 -12.98
CA PHE A 280 -25.05 19.66 -11.64
C PHE A 280 -25.50 18.42 -10.86
N GLY A 281 -26.03 17.41 -11.54
CA GLY A 281 -26.33 16.13 -10.91
C GLY A 281 -25.06 15.39 -10.44
N MET A 282 -23.93 15.56 -11.14
CA MET A 282 -22.63 15.04 -10.70
C MET A 282 -22.10 15.79 -9.47
N LEU A 283 -22.25 17.12 -9.40
CA LEU A 283 -21.83 17.90 -8.23
C LEU A 283 -22.67 17.61 -6.98
N ASN A 284 -23.93 17.23 -7.18
CA ASN A 284 -24.87 16.89 -6.12
C ASN A 284 -24.81 15.40 -5.72
N LEU A 285 -23.90 14.63 -6.30
CA LEU A 285 -23.69 13.23 -5.94
C LEU A 285 -23.29 13.11 -4.47
N GLY A 286 -24.05 12.30 -3.72
CA GLY A 286 -23.82 12.08 -2.29
C GLY A 286 -24.56 13.04 -1.36
N LEU A 287 -25.33 14.01 -1.89
CA LEU A 287 -26.29 14.75 -1.08
C LEU A 287 -27.39 13.81 -0.57
N VAL A 288 -27.77 13.99 0.69
CA VAL A 288 -28.90 13.26 1.28
C VAL A 288 -30.20 13.94 0.82
N PRO A 289 -31.14 13.20 0.20
CA PRO A 289 -32.43 13.76 -0.19
C PRO A 289 -33.15 14.40 1.00
N GLY A 290 -33.65 15.62 0.84
CA GLY A 290 -34.41 16.33 1.88
C GLY A 290 -33.59 17.20 2.85
N LEU A 291 -32.28 17.38 2.61
CA LEU A 291 -31.45 18.40 3.28
C LEU A 291 -31.19 19.65 2.42
N GLU A 292 -31.88 19.78 1.29
CA GLU A 292 -31.86 20.99 0.47
C GLU A 292 -32.60 22.10 1.24
N GLU A 293 -31.88 22.87 2.06
CA GLU A 293 -32.35 24.21 2.36
C GLU A 293 -32.40 24.98 1.04
N PRO A 294 -33.49 25.68 0.71
CA PRO A 294 -33.53 26.52 -0.46
C PRO A 294 -32.47 27.62 -0.27
N TYR A 295 -31.37 27.51 -0.99
CA TYR A 295 -30.48 28.65 -1.19
C TYR A 295 -31.25 29.67 -2.02
N GLU A 296 -31.95 30.58 -1.33
CA GLU A 296 -32.37 31.85 -1.92
C GLU A 296 -31.09 32.67 -2.19
N LEU A 297 -30.63 32.63 -3.45
CA LEU A 297 -29.67 33.59 -3.99
C LEU A 297 -30.38 34.86 -4.45
#